data_AF-A0A8T7EDW5-F1
#
_entry.id   AF-A0A8T7EDW5-F1
#
_cell.length_a   1.000
_cell.length_b   1.000
_cell.length_c   1.000
_cell.angle_alpha   90.00
_cell.angle_beta   90.00
_cell.angle_gamma   90.00
#
_symmetry.space_group_name_H-M   'P 1'
#
loop_
_entity.id
_entity.type
_entity.pdbx_description
1 polymer ?
#
loop_
_entity_poly.entity_id
_entity_poly.type
_entity_poly.pdbx_seq_one_letter_code
_entity_poly.pdbx_strand_id
1 'polypeptide(L)'
;MINCPNCNTLNSPESRFCISCGQTLAGEVAGSGETAVSATNFMRRQLGIATARLLIALLLIWLLRSILINLSFVEGLRIPDVPFAIEQLITFIAYAVAFVLLIGYTQTLRTVWAPAFPSLASLTPALVGIIYVVLLSLAYRALLPLLINLVDDPGDFVLALRVVLVILAIILLSWAGKVIYDALPGWLGSIRMDTPKADDGQRACLRCGRLNPAAMSYCGYCGQALKSGTEVASD
;
A
#
# COMPACT_ATOMS: atom_id res chain seq x y z
N MET A 1 -34.65 17.21 -18.12
CA MET A 1 -34.63 17.64 -16.71
C MET A 1 -35.39 16.60 -15.89
N ILE A 2 -35.02 16.38 -14.63
CA ILE A 2 -35.62 15.35 -13.76
C ILE A 2 -36.01 16.01 -12.44
N ASN A 3 -37.24 15.81 -11.98
CA ASN A 3 -37.66 16.29 -10.66
C ASN A 3 -37.24 15.30 -9.57
N CYS A 4 -36.72 15.83 -8.46
CA CYS A 4 -36.37 15.01 -7.31
C CYS A 4 -37.64 14.43 -6.67
N PRO A 5 -37.74 13.11 -6.46
CA PRO A 5 -38.92 12.51 -5.85
C PRO A 5 -39.12 12.90 -4.37
N ASN A 6 -38.04 13.31 -3.68
CA ASN A 6 -38.11 13.74 -2.28
C ASN A 6 -38.52 15.20 -2.09
N CYS A 7 -37.87 16.15 -2.78
CA CYS A 7 -38.08 17.59 -2.57
C CYS A 7 -38.62 18.34 -3.80
N ASN A 8 -38.97 17.64 -4.89
CA ASN A 8 -39.47 18.20 -6.16
C ASN A 8 -38.55 19.22 -6.86
N THR A 9 -37.30 19.38 -6.41
CA THR A 9 -36.32 20.25 -7.10
C THR A 9 -36.09 19.76 -8.52
N LEU A 10 -36.10 20.68 -9.48
CA LEU A 10 -35.78 20.44 -10.89
C LEU A 10 -34.25 20.29 -11.04
N ASN A 11 -33.81 19.14 -11.53
CA ASN A 11 -32.39 18.81 -11.70
C ASN A 11 -32.03 18.60 -13.19
N SER A 12 -30.73 18.73 -13.49
CA SER A 12 -30.19 18.35 -14.79
C SER A 12 -30.43 16.85 -15.04
N PRO A 13 -30.72 16.41 -16.29
CA PRO A 13 -30.83 14.98 -16.59
C PRO A 13 -29.53 14.20 -16.34
N GLU A 14 -28.37 14.87 -16.24
CA GLU A 14 -27.09 14.23 -15.89
C GLU A 14 -26.84 14.14 -14.37
N SER A 15 -27.69 14.77 -13.54
CA SER A 15 -27.55 14.75 -12.08
C SER A 15 -27.89 13.36 -11.53
N ARG A 16 -26.95 12.76 -10.78
CA ARG A 16 -27.18 11.47 -10.09
C ARG A 16 -27.83 11.65 -8.72
N PHE A 17 -27.62 12.82 -8.12
CA PHE A 17 -28.14 13.21 -6.82
C PHE A 17 -28.84 14.57 -6.95
N CYS A 18 -29.88 14.77 -6.14
CA CYS A 18 -30.60 16.02 -6.05
C CYS A 18 -29.69 17.11 -5.49
N ILE A 19 -29.60 18.22 -6.20
CA ILE A 19 -28.74 19.36 -5.84
C ILE A 19 -29.18 20.08 -4.55
N SER A 20 -30.44 19.91 -4.16
CA SER A 20 -31.02 20.55 -2.97
C SER A 20 -30.98 19.63 -1.74
N CYS A 21 -31.54 18.42 -1.84
CA CYS A 21 -31.68 17.53 -0.68
C CYS A 21 -30.73 16.32 -0.69
N GLY A 22 -29.91 16.14 -1.72
CA GLY A 22 -28.96 15.03 -1.83
C GLY A 22 -29.56 13.65 -2.19
N GLN A 23 -30.89 13.53 -2.35
CA GLN A 23 -31.55 12.26 -2.70
C GLN A 23 -31.08 11.75 -4.08
N THR A 24 -30.85 10.45 -4.22
CA THR A 24 -30.55 9.83 -5.52
C THR A 24 -31.72 10.03 -6.49
N LEU A 25 -31.41 10.49 -7.71
CA LEU A 25 -32.40 10.66 -8.77
C LEU A 25 -32.45 9.34 -9.56
N ALA A 26 -33.56 8.63 -9.47
CA ALA A 26 -33.74 7.30 -10.04
C ALA A 26 -33.63 7.34 -11.57
N GLY A 27 -32.43 7.07 -12.06
CA GLY A 27 -32.08 6.80 -13.45
C GLY A 27 -31.11 5.63 -13.46
N GLU A 28 -31.67 4.43 -13.36
CA GLU A 28 -31.15 3.14 -13.83
C GLU A 28 -29.63 3.02 -14.09
N VAL A 29 -28.84 3.07 -13.02
CA VAL A 29 -27.69 2.16 -12.86
C VAL A 29 -27.56 1.77 -11.38
N ALA A 30 -28.67 1.38 -10.75
CA ALA A 30 -28.72 0.98 -9.35
C ALA A 30 -27.97 -0.35 -9.05
N GLY A 31 -27.38 -1.01 -10.04
CA GLY A 31 -26.71 -2.32 -9.86
C GLY A 31 -25.18 -2.33 -9.91
N SER A 32 -24.52 -1.35 -10.54
CA SER A 32 -23.07 -1.47 -10.84
C SER A 32 -22.16 -0.57 -10.00
N GLY A 33 -22.67 0.55 -9.47
CA GLY A 33 -21.87 1.48 -8.66
C GLY A 33 -21.67 0.99 -7.22
N GLU A 34 -22.72 0.46 -6.60
CA GLU A 34 -22.69 0.03 -5.21
C GLU A 34 -21.88 -1.26 -5.02
N THR A 35 -21.92 -2.15 -6.01
CA THR A 35 -21.08 -3.35 -6.07
C THR A 35 -19.60 -3.01 -6.24
N ALA A 36 -19.25 -2.02 -7.08
CA ALA A 36 -17.86 -1.59 -7.26
C ALA A 36 -17.27 -0.92 -6.00
N VAL A 37 -18.03 -0.05 -5.34
CA VAL A 37 -17.57 0.59 -4.08
C VAL A 37 -17.43 -0.44 -2.97
N SER A 38 -18.36 -1.39 -2.86
CA SER A 38 -18.27 -2.48 -1.89
C SER A 38 -17.04 -3.38 -2.14
N ALA A 39 -16.78 -3.75 -3.42
CA ALA A 39 -15.63 -4.55 -3.80
C ALA A 39 -14.29 -3.86 -3.48
N THR A 40 -14.15 -2.57 -3.76
CA THR A 40 -12.92 -1.83 -3.44
C THR A 40 -12.66 -1.74 -1.94
N ASN A 41 -13.70 -1.50 -1.13
CA ASN A 41 -13.60 -1.50 0.33
C ASN A 41 -13.22 -2.87 0.89
N PHE A 42 -13.79 -3.94 0.32
CA PHE A 42 -13.44 -5.32 0.66
C PHE A 42 -11.95 -5.61 0.37
N MET A 43 -11.46 -5.26 -0.83
CA MET A 43 -10.05 -5.45 -1.20
C MET A 43 -9.09 -4.64 -0.31
N ARG A 44 -9.43 -3.39 0.02
CA ARG A 44 -8.65 -2.56 0.96
C ARG A 44 -8.58 -3.19 2.34
N ARG A 45 -9.70 -3.68 2.87
CA ARG A 45 -9.75 -4.37 4.16
C ARG A 45 -8.93 -5.65 4.13
N GLN A 46 -9.03 -6.44 3.06
CA GLN A 46 -8.27 -7.68 2.88
C GLN A 46 -6.76 -7.41 2.86
N LEU A 47 -6.33 -6.40 2.11
CA LEU A 47 -4.94 -5.98 2.08
C LEU A 47 -4.47 -5.50 3.47
N GLY A 48 -5.27 -4.69 4.16
CA GLY A 48 -4.95 -4.23 5.53
C GLY A 48 -4.78 -5.39 6.52
N ILE A 49 -5.66 -6.39 6.46
CA ILE A 49 -5.56 -7.61 7.28
C ILE A 49 -4.29 -8.41 6.92
N ALA A 50 -3.99 -8.56 5.63
CA ALA A 50 -2.77 -9.26 5.18
C ALA A 50 -1.49 -8.55 5.66
N THR A 51 -1.43 -7.23 5.56
CA THR A 51 -0.31 -6.42 6.05
C THR A 51 -0.17 -6.54 7.56
N ALA A 52 -1.26 -6.41 8.31
CA ALA A 52 -1.23 -6.55 9.77
C ALA A 52 -0.74 -7.95 10.19
N ARG A 53 -1.25 -9.01 9.55
CA ARG A 53 -0.82 -10.39 9.79
C ARG A 53 0.66 -10.59 9.50
N LEU A 54 1.18 -10.02 8.41
CA LEU A 54 2.59 -10.08 8.07
C LEU A 54 3.45 -9.39 9.13
N LEU A 55 3.10 -8.16 9.52
CA LEU A 55 3.85 -7.40 10.52
C LEU A 55 3.88 -8.12 11.88
N ILE A 56 2.74 -8.66 12.32
CA ILE A 56 2.65 -9.47 13.54
C ILE A 56 3.54 -10.72 13.42
N ALA A 57 3.48 -11.44 12.29
CA ALA A 57 4.32 -12.63 12.09
C ALA A 57 5.81 -12.30 12.10
N LEU A 58 6.24 -11.23 11.44
CA LEU A 58 7.64 -10.77 11.44
C LEU A 58 8.10 -10.35 12.84
N LEU A 59 7.24 -9.67 13.60
CA LEU A 59 7.52 -9.30 14.99
C LEU A 59 7.69 -10.54 15.89
N LEU A 60 6.81 -11.53 15.75
CA LEU A 60 6.88 -12.78 16.50
C LEU A 60 8.13 -13.59 16.14
N ILE A 61 8.51 -13.67 14.86
CA ILE A 61 9.75 -14.33 14.42
C ILE A 61 10.97 -13.62 15.01
N TRP A 62 10.99 -12.28 14.98
CA TRP A 62 12.07 -11.49 15.56
C TRP A 62 12.17 -11.70 17.08
N LEU A 63 11.04 -11.67 17.79
CA LEU A 63 10.98 -11.88 19.23
C LEU A 63 11.42 -13.30 19.61
N LEU A 64 10.90 -14.32 18.92
CA LEU A 64 11.27 -15.72 19.13
C LEU A 64 12.76 -15.94 18.91
N ARG A 65 13.31 -15.42 17.81
CA ARG A 65 14.76 -15.45 17.56
C ARG A 65 15.52 -14.79 18.71
N SER A 66 15.11 -13.60 19.14
CA SER A 66 15.80 -12.88 20.23
C SER A 66 15.76 -13.64 21.55
N ILE A 67 14.62 -14.23 21.91
CA ILE A 67 14.49 -15.04 23.13
C ILE A 67 15.40 -16.25 23.02
N LEU A 68 15.33 -17.01 21.92
CA LEU A 68 16.10 -18.23 21.75
C LEU A 68 17.62 -18.00 21.78
N ILE A 69 18.11 -16.90 21.20
CA ILE A 69 19.54 -16.57 21.20
C ILE A 69 20.01 -16.12 22.58
N ASN A 70 19.17 -15.42 23.34
CA ASN A 70 19.52 -14.93 24.68
C ASN A 70 19.38 -15.98 25.80
N LEU A 71 18.90 -17.20 25.49
CA LEU A 71 18.86 -18.27 26.48
C LEU A 71 20.29 -18.79 26.72
N SER A 72 20.78 -18.63 27.96
CA SER A 72 22.13 -19.06 28.38
C SER A 72 22.44 -20.53 28.09
N PHE A 73 21.43 -21.38 28.00
CA PHE A 73 21.58 -22.79 27.64
C PHE A 73 22.11 -22.98 26.20
N VAL A 74 21.78 -22.06 25.29
CA VAL A 74 22.13 -22.16 23.86
C VAL A 74 23.61 -21.83 23.62
N GLU A 75 24.22 -21.00 24.46
CA GLU A 75 25.62 -20.56 24.32
C GLU A 75 26.65 -21.71 24.39
N GLY A 76 26.27 -22.85 24.97
CA GLY A 76 27.16 -24.02 25.13
C GLY A 76 26.82 -25.24 24.28
N LEU A 77 25.69 -25.25 23.60
CA LEU A 77 25.24 -26.43 22.85
C LEU A 77 25.95 -26.51 21.49
N ARG A 78 26.84 -27.48 21.35
CA ARG A 78 27.39 -27.91 20.06
C ARG A 78 26.86 -29.29 19.73
N ILE A 79 26.32 -29.43 18.52
CA ILE A 79 25.90 -30.73 18.00
C ILE A 79 27.17 -31.43 17.51
N PRO A 80 27.52 -32.63 18.03
CA PRO A 80 28.65 -33.38 17.50
C PRO A 80 28.44 -33.62 16.00
N ASP A 81 29.54 -33.56 15.24
CA ASP A 81 29.59 -33.81 13.78
C ASP A 81 28.92 -32.77 12.87
N VAL A 82 28.37 -31.67 13.42
CA VAL A 82 27.80 -30.57 12.63
C VAL A 82 28.66 -29.31 12.79
N PRO A 83 29.12 -28.67 11.70
CA PRO A 83 30.02 -27.51 11.78
C PRO A 83 29.31 -26.21 12.20
N PHE A 84 27.99 -26.24 12.43
CA PHE A 84 27.19 -25.05 12.70
C PHE A 84 26.88 -24.89 14.19
N ALA A 85 26.99 -23.66 14.69
CA ALA A 85 26.48 -23.32 16.01
C ALA A 85 24.94 -23.30 16.02
N ILE A 86 24.30 -23.69 17.12
CA ILE A 86 22.83 -23.67 17.23
C ILE A 86 22.27 -22.26 17.00
N GLU A 87 22.98 -21.22 17.43
CA GLU A 87 22.61 -19.82 17.16
C GLU A 87 22.49 -19.51 15.66
N GLN A 88 23.42 -20.04 14.86
CA GLN A 88 23.42 -19.87 13.41
C GLN A 88 22.23 -20.58 12.78
N LEU A 89 21.92 -21.79 13.25
CA LEU A 89 20.77 -22.56 12.78
C LEU A 89 19.45 -21.84 13.10
N ILE A 90 19.29 -21.33 14.33
CA ILE A 90 18.11 -20.54 14.74
C ILE A 90 17.97 -19.30 13.86
N THR A 91 19.06 -18.57 13.64
CA THR A 91 19.06 -17.36 12.81
C THR A 91 18.72 -17.67 11.34
N PHE A 92 19.29 -18.75 10.79
CA PHE A 92 18.98 -19.22 9.44
C PHE A 92 17.49 -19.54 9.28
N ILE A 93 16.93 -20.36 10.19
CA ILE A 93 15.52 -20.75 10.15
C ILE A 93 14.61 -19.52 10.27
N ALA A 94 14.89 -18.63 11.22
CA ALA A 94 14.09 -17.41 11.42
C ALA A 94 14.04 -16.54 10.15
N TYR A 95 15.19 -16.31 9.51
CA TYR A 95 15.23 -15.52 8.28
C TYR A 95 14.64 -16.26 7.07
N ALA A 96 14.79 -17.59 6.98
CA ALA A 96 14.16 -18.38 5.93
C ALA A 96 12.63 -18.32 6.00
N VAL A 97 12.05 -18.43 7.20
CA VAL A 97 10.60 -18.28 7.39
C VAL A 97 10.15 -16.86 7.03
N ALA A 98 10.86 -15.83 7.50
CA ALA A 98 10.55 -14.44 7.14
C ALA A 98 10.62 -14.19 5.62
N PHE A 99 11.60 -14.78 4.94
CA PHE A 99 11.77 -14.72 3.49
C PHE A 99 10.57 -15.33 2.75
N VAL A 100 10.12 -16.52 3.15
CA VAL A 100 8.93 -17.18 2.56
C VAL A 100 7.67 -16.34 2.77
N LEU A 101 7.46 -15.78 3.98
CA LEU A 101 6.31 -14.93 4.28
C LEU A 101 6.28 -13.67 3.40
N LEU A 102 7.43 -13.02 3.22
CA LEU A 102 7.54 -11.83 2.36
C LEU A 102 7.28 -12.17 0.90
N ILE A 103 7.78 -13.31 0.38
CA ILE A 103 7.46 -13.77 -0.98
C ILE A 103 5.95 -13.95 -1.14
N GLY A 104 5.29 -14.66 -0.22
CA GLY A 104 3.83 -14.85 -0.26
C GLY A 104 3.07 -13.51 -0.21
N TYR A 105 3.55 -12.56 0.57
CA TYR A 105 2.99 -11.22 0.61
C TYR A 105 3.17 -10.45 -0.70
N THR A 106 4.29 -10.59 -1.41
CA THR A 106 4.46 -9.94 -2.72
C THR A 106 3.40 -10.38 -3.74
N GLN A 107 2.98 -11.65 -3.71
CA GLN A 107 1.91 -12.16 -4.58
C GLN A 107 0.55 -11.55 -4.21
N THR A 108 0.25 -11.47 -2.91
CA THR A 108 -0.96 -10.80 -2.39
C THR A 108 -0.96 -9.32 -2.80
N LEU A 109 0.17 -8.64 -2.65
CA LEU A 109 0.31 -7.24 -3.00
C LEU A 109 0.08 -7.02 -4.50
N ARG A 110 0.69 -7.83 -5.37
CA ARG A 110 0.51 -7.73 -6.84
C ARG A 110 -0.94 -7.90 -7.28
N THR A 111 -1.68 -8.81 -6.63
CA THR A 111 -3.05 -9.16 -7.04
C THR A 111 -4.09 -8.21 -6.46
N VAL A 112 -3.93 -7.77 -5.22
CA VAL A 112 -4.95 -7.00 -4.49
C VAL A 112 -4.73 -5.48 -4.58
N TRP A 113 -3.48 -5.02 -4.77
CA TRP A 113 -3.17 -3.58 -4.73
C TRP A 113 -3.90 -2.77 -5.81
N ALA A 114 -3.80 -3.16 -7.08
CA ALA A 114 -4.37 -2.39 -8.18
C ALA A 114 -5.91 -2.25 -8.08
N PRO A 115 -6.67 -3.32 -7.74
CA PRO A 115 -8.11 -3.19 -7.45
C PRO A 115 -8.42 -2.35 -6.21
N ALA A 116 -7.61 -2.43 -5.15
CA ALA A 116 -7.83 -1.67 -3.91
C ALA A 116 -7.55 -0.16 -4.08
N PHE A 117 -6.53 0.19 -4.88
CA PHE A 117 -6.07 1.56 -5.12
C PHE A 117 -5.88 1.83 -6.61
N PRO A 118 -6.96 1.97 -7.38
CA PRO A 118 -6.87 2.14 -8.83
C PRO A 118 -6.06 3.37 -9.25
N SER A 119 -6.14 4.47 -8.49
CA SER A 119 -5.33 5.67 -8.72
C SER A 119 -3.83 5.49 -8.45
N LEU A 120 -3.45 4.45 -7.69
CA LEU A 120 -2.07 4.13 -7.32
C LEU A 120 -1.61 2.79 -7.92
N ALA A 121 -2.33 2.25 -8.89
CA ALA A 121 -2.03 0.93 -9.46
C ALA A 121 -0.62 0.87 -10.06
N SER A 122 -0.13 1.98 -10.62
CA SER A 122 1.23 2.11 -11.17
C SER A 122 2.34 1.97 -10.12
N LEU A 123 2.05 2.15 -8.83
CA LEU A 123 3.04 2.02 -7.75
C LEU A 123 3.29 0.56 -7.34
N THR A 124 2.44 -0.38 -7.76
CA THR A 124 2.59 -1.82 -7.45
C THR A 124 4.01 -2.35 -7.74
N PRO A 125 4.57 -2.17 -8.97
CA PRO A 125 5.93 -2.59 -9.27
C PRO A 125 6.97 -2.01 -8.32
N ALA A 126 6.91 -0.70 -8.01
CA ALA A 126 7.87 -0.06 -7.11
C ALA A 126 7.82 -0.64 -5.69
N LEU A 127 6.62 -0.83 -5.12
CA LEU A 127 6.45 -1.42 -3.79
C LEU A 127 6.99 -2.85 -3.73
N VAL A 128 6.73 -3.64 -4.76
CA VAL A 128 7.28 -5.00 -4.88
C VAL A 128 8.80 -4.97 -5.01
N GLY A 129 9.37 -4.03 -5.78
CA GLY A 129 10.81 -3.84 -5.89
C GLY A 129 11.47 -3.55 -4.55
N ILE A 130 10.88 -2.68 -3.73
CA ILE A 130 11.35 -2.38 -2.37
C ILE A 130 11.33 -3.65 -1.50
N ILE A 131 10.26 -4.46 -1.57
CA ILE A 131 10.19 -5.73 -0.84
C ILE A 131 11.28 -6.71 -1.31
N TYR A 132 11.61 -6.75 -2.61
CA TYR A 132 12.71 -7.58 -3.09
C TYR A 132 14.08 -7.14 -2.57
N VAL A 133 14.32 -5.84 -2.38
CA VAL A 133 15.55 -5.36 -1.74
C VAL A 133 15.64 -5.87 -0.29
N VAL A 134 14.52 -5.86 0.45
CA VAL A 134 14.45 -6.46 1.78
C VAL A 134 14.71 -7.97 1.74
N LEU A 135 14.11 -8.67 0.77
CA LEU A 135 14.34 -10.11 0.56
C LEU A 135 15.80 -10.45 0.26
N LEU A 136 16.50 -9.65 -0.57
CA LEU A 136 17.93 -9.84 -0.84
C LEU A 136 18.77 -9.68 0.43
N SER A 137 18.46 -8.68 1.26
CA SER A 137 19.13 -8.47 2.55
C SER A 137 18.89 -9.64 3.51
N LEU A 138 17.66 -10.15 3.60
CA LEU A 138 17.33 -11.32 4.41
C LEU A 138 18.01 -12.59 3.91
N ALA A 139 18.02 -12.81 2.59
CA ALA A 139 18.69 -13.96 1.98
C ALA A 139 20.19 -13.95 2.29
N TYR A 140 20.85 -12.80 2.17
CA TYR A 140 22.25 -12.65 2.55
C TYR A 140 22.48 -13.00 4.02
N ARG A 141 21.65 -12.46 4.93
CA ARG A 141 21.78 -12.73 6.38
C ARG A 141 21.50 -14.20 6.73
N ALA A 142 20.59 -14.85 6.02
CA ALA A 142 20.33 -16.27 6.18
C ALA A 142 21.53 -17.11 5.68
N LEU A 143 22.06 -16.80 4.50
CA LEU A 143 23.11 -17.59 3.86
C LEU A 143 24.50 -17.37 4.47
N LEU A 144 24.79 -16.19 5.03
CA LEU A 144 26.10 -15.85 5.58
C LEU A 144 26.70 -16.93 6.52
N PRO A 145 26.01 -17.42 7.56
CA PRO A 145 26.55 -18.46 8.44
C PRO A 145 26.83 -19.78 7.70
N LEU A 146 26.06 -20.12 6.67
CA LEU A 146 26.31 -21.31 5.87
C LEU A 146 27.58 -21.14 5.03
N LEU A 147 27.76 -19.97 4.42
CA LEU A 147 28.88 -19.67 3.54
C LEU A 147 30.21 -19.63 4.29
N ILE A 148 30.25 -19.05 5.50
CA ILE A 148 31.47 -18.96 6.31
C ILE A 148 32.01 -20.35 6.67
N ASN A 149 31.14 -21.34 6.84
CA ASN A 149 31.54 -22.71 7.21
C ASN A 149 31.77 -23.63 6.00
N LEU A 150 31.36 -23.23 4.79
CA LEU A 150 31.42 -24.09 3.60
C LEU A 150 32.63 -23.78 2.70
N VAL A 151 33.18 -22.57 2.79
CA VAL A 151 34.27 -22.10 1.92
C VAL A 151 35.55 -21.95 2.74
N ASP A 152 36.66 -22.50 2.23
CA ASP A 152 37.96 -22.46 2.92
C ASP A 152 38.49 -21.03 3.13
N ASP A 153 38.25 -20.14 2.17
CA ASP A 153 38.51 -18.69 2.26
C ASP A 153 37.20 -17.90 2.10
N PRO A 154 36.43 -17.73 3.18
CA PRO A 154 35.13 -17.08 3.11
C PRO A 154 35.25 -15.56 2.88
N GLY A 155 36.42 -14.95 3.10
CA GLY A 155 36.60 -13.50 3.04
C GLY A 155 36.31 -12.94 1.65
N ASP A 156 37.02 -13.43 0.66
CA ASP A 156 36.89 -12.99 -0.73
C ASP A 156 35.53 -13.36 -1.33
N PHE A 157 35.03 -14.57 -1.03
CA PHE A 157 33.73 -15.02 -1.52
C PHE A 157 32.57 -14.20 -0.94
N VAL A 158 32.56 -13.95 0.38
CA VAL A 158 31.52 -13.15 1.04
C VAL A 158 31.57 -11.70 0.56
N LEU A 159 32.77 -11.15 0.33
CA LEU A 159 32.94 -9.82 -0.24
C LEU A 159 32.34 -9.75 -1.65
N ALA A 160 32.70 -10.69 -2.53
CA ALA A 160 32.17 -10.75 -3.89
C ALA A 160 30.64 -10.87 -3.90
N LEU A 161 30.08 -11.77 -3.10
CA LEU A 161 28.63 -11.93 -2.95
C LEU A 161 27.98 -10.62 -2.46
N ARG A 162 28.56 -9.96 -1.46
CA ARG A 162 28.06 -8.69 -0.94
C ARG A 162 28.03 -7.61 -2.02
N VAL A 163 29.10 -7.48 -2.80
CA VAL A 163 29.19 -6.52 -3.91
C VAL A 163 28.10 -6.80 -4.95
N VAL A 164 27.93 -8.05 -5.37
CA VAL A 164 26.89 -8.46 -6.33
C VAL A 164 25.49 -8.10 -5.82
N LEU A 165 25.18 -8.43 -4.56
CA LEU A 165 23.87 -8.12 -3.97
C LEU A 165 23.61 -6.62 -3.83
N VAL A 166 24.64 -5.82 -3.51
CA VAL A 166 24.54 -4.35 -3.48
C VAL A 166 24.24 -3.80 -4.88
N ILE A 167 24.94 -4.28 -5.91
CA ILE A 167 24.67 -3.87 -7.30
C ILE A 167 23.23 -4.21 -7.69
N LEU A 168 22.75 -5.42 -7.39
CA LEU A 168 21.37 -5.82 -7.64
C LEU A 168 20.36 -4.94 -6.90
N ALA A 169 20.62 -4.61 -5.62
CA ALA A 169 19.78 -3.73 -4.85
C ALA A 169 19.72 -2.31 -5.45
N ILE A 170 20.85 -1.76 -5.90
CA ILE A 170 20.90 -0.45 -6.57
C ILE A 170 20.08 -0.47 -7.86
N ILE A 171 20.19 -1.52 -8.68
CA ILE A 171 19.39 -1.68 -9.90
C ILE A 171 17.89 -1.69 -9.58
N LEU A 172 17.47 -2.48 -8.60
CA LEU A 172 16.06 -2.57 -8.17
C LEU A 172 15.53 -1.24 -7.63
N LEU A 173 16.33 -0.54 -6.81
CA LEU A 173 15.95 0.77 -6.26
C LEU A 173 15.89 1.84 -7.35
N SER A 174 16.80 1.82 -8.32
CA SER A 174 16.80 2.77 -9.44
C SER A 174 15.57 2.57 -10.32
N TRP A 175 15.21 1.32 -10.60
CA TRP A 175 13.98 0.98 -11.31
C TRP A 175 12.72 1.39 -10.53
N ALA A 176 12.65 1.10 -9.23
CA ALA A 176 11.53 1.50 -8.38
C ALA A 176 11.40 3.03 -8.30
N GLY A 177 12.53 3.73 -8.19
CA GLY A 177 12.59 5.20 -8.19
C GLY A 177 12.06 5.81 -9.49
N LYS A 178 12.42 5.24 -10.64
CA LYS A 178 11.86 5.64 -11.94
C LYS A 178 10.34 5.48 -11.99
N VAL A 179 9.83 4.32 -11.56
CA VAL A 179 8.38 4.06 -11.51
C VAL A 179 7.65 5.07 -10.62
N ILE A 180 8.21 5.39 -9.45
CA ILE A 180 7.64 6.40 -8.54
C ILE A 180 7.66 7.78 -9.19
N TYR A 181 8.78 8.15 -9.84
CA TYR A 181 8.91 9.42 -10.55
C TYR A 181 7.88 9.57 -11.66
N ASP A 182 7.69 8.54 -12.48
CA ASP A 182 6.70 8.53 -13.57
C ASP A 182 5.25 8.60 -13.04
N ALA A 183 4.99 8.03 -11.86
CA ALA A 183 3.68 8.09 -11.19
C ALA A 183 3.43 9.43 -10.46
N LEU A 184 4.48 10.19 -10.18
CA LEU A 184 4.44 11.39 -9.33
C LEU A 184 3.49 12.47 -9.87
N PRO A 185 3.46 12.84 -11.17
CA PRO A 185 2.57 13.90 -11.66
C PRO A 185 1.09 13.55 -11.49
N GLY A 186 0.71 12.29 -11.77
CA GLY A 186 -0.67 11.83 -11.60
C GLY A 186 -1.07 11.82 -10.12
N TRP A 187 -0.17 11.40 -9.24
CA TRP A 187 -0.38 11.43 -7.80
C TRP A 187 -0.46 12.86 -7.24
N LEU A 188 0.47 13.73 -7.62
CA LEU A 188 0.48 15.13 -7.22
C LEU A 188 -0.76 15.87 -7.71
N GLY A 189 -1.26 15.58 -8.92
CA GLY A 189 -2.53 16.11 -9.40
C GLY A 189 -3.74 15.65 -8.59
N SER A 190 -3.65 14.50 -7.90
CA SER A 190 -4.69 14.05 -6.97
C SER A 190 -4.60 14.70 -5.58
N ILE A 191 -3.41 15.17 -5.18
CA ILE A 191 -3.15 15.81 -3.87
C ILE A 191 -3.26 17.32 -3.94
N ARG A 192 -2.78 17.94 -5.03
CA ARG A 192 -3.24 19.26 -5.43
C ARG A 192 -4.71 19.10 -5.75
N MET A 193 -5.53 19.23 -4.71
CA MET A 193 -6.75 19.97 -4.83
C MET A 193 -6.37 21.39 -5.25
N ASP A 194 -5.85 21.54 -6.47
CA ASP A 194 -6.09 22.74 -7.26
C ASP A 194 -7.61 22.70 -7.38
N THR A 195 -8.29 23.22 -6.35
CA THR A 195 -9.68 23.62 -6.44
C THR A 195 -9.66 24.48 -7.68
N PRO A 196 -10.26 24.02 -8.79
CA PRO A 196 -10.26 24.82 -10.00
C PRO A 196 -10.76 26.17 -9.53
N LYS A 197 -9.96 27.23 -9.80
CA LYS A 197 -10.21 28.57 -9.29
C LYS A 197 -11.67 28.84 -9.59
N ALA A 198 -12.51 28.79 -8.56
CA ALA A 198 -13.93 28.70 -8.80
C ALA A 198 -14.31 30.05 -9.37
N ASP A 199 -14.81 30.07 -10.61
CA ASP A 199 -15.42 31.27 -11.16
C ASP A 199 -16.52 31.73 -10.18
N ASP A 200 -16.76 33.05 -10.12
CA ASP A 200 -17.75 33.64 -9.22
C ASP A 200 -19.07 32.86 -9.31
N GLY A 201 -19.43 32.19 -8.22
CA GLY A 201 -20.64 31.36 -8.15
C GLY A 201 -20.44 29.85 -8.36
N GLN A 202 -19.22 29.30 -8.30
CA GLN A 202 -18.97 27.85 -8.24
C GLN A 202 -18.23 27.42 -6.96
N ARG A 203 -18.27 26.13 -6.64
CA ARG A 203 -17.59 25.48 -5.51
C ARG A 203 -17.09 24.09 -5.92
N ALA A 204 -15.84 23.78 -5.60
CA ALA A 204 -15.27 22.46 -5.82
C ALA A 204 -15.73 21.48 -4.73
N CYS A 205 -16.10 20.27 -5.13
CA CYS A 205 -16.40 19.19 -4.20
C CYS A 205 -15.11 18.54 -3.68
N LEU A 206 -14.91 18.50 -2.36
CA LEU A 206 -13.67 17.97 -1.75
C LEU A 206 -13.49 16.46 -1.93
N ARG A 207 -14.55 15.70 -2.21
CA ARG A 207 -14.49 14.25 -2.41
C ARG A 207 -14.22 13.84 -3.85
N CYS A 208 -14.72 14.60 -4.82
CA CYS A 208 -14.63 14.21 -6.24
C CYS A 208 -13.99 15.26 -7.16
N GLY A 209 -13.63 16.44 -6.65
CA GLY A 209 -12.98 17.51 -7.41
C GLY A 209 -13.87 18.28 -8.38
N ARG A 210 -15.10 17.84 -8.66
CA ARG A 210 -15.99 18.55 -9.60
C ARG A 210 -16.44 19.91 -9.07
N LEU A 211 -16.53 20.88 -9.98
CA LEU A 211 -17.17 22.17 -9.74
C LEU A 211 -18.69 22.00 -9.72
N ASN A 212 -19.34 22.65 -8.76
CA ASN A 212 -20.79 22.71 -8.60
C ASN A 212 -21.17 24.19 -8.42
N PRO A 213 -22.33 24.65 -8.90
CA PRO A 213 -22.83 25.98 -8.58
C PRO A 213 -22.88 26.24 -7.07
N ALA A 214 -22.52 27.46 -6.64
CA ALA A 214 -22.38 27.84 -5.24
C ALA A 214 -23.69 27.78 -4.45
N ALA A 215 -24.83 27.84 -5.14
CA ALA A 215 -26.16 27.66 -4.56
C ALA A 215 -26.48 26.19 -4.18
N MET A 216 -25.67 25.22 -4.61
CA MET A 216 -25.90 23.81 -4.28
C MET A 216 -25.40 23.48 -2.88
N SER A 217 -26.21 22.74 -2.13
CA SER A 217 -25.84 22.19 -0.81
C SER A 217 -25.12 20.85 -0.92
N TYR A 218 -25.28 20.14 -2.04
CA TYR A 218 -24.67 18.83 -2.29
C TYR A 218 -24.06 18.76 -3.69
N CYS A 219 -22.99 17.97 -3.82
CA CYS A 219 -22.37 17.70 -5.11
C CYS A 219 -23.30 16.85 -5.98
N GLY A 220 -23.70 17.36 -7.15
CA GLY A 220 -24.59 16.65 -8.07
C GLY A 220 -24.02 15.35 -8.64
N TYR A 221 -22.71 15.12 -8.49
CA TYR A 221 -22.01 13.92 -8.98
C TYR A 221 -21.80 12.85 -7.92
N CYS A 222 -21.31 13.22 -6.72
CA CYS A 222 -20.95 12.25 -5.66
C CYS A 222 -21.81 12.35 -4.39
N GLY A 223 -22.76 13.29 -4.33
CA GLY A 223 -23.68 13.47 -3.20
C GLY A 223 -23.05 14.03 -1.92
N GLN A 224 -21.76 14.35 -1.90
CA GLN A 224 -21.13 14.96 -0.73
C GLN A 224 -21.71 16.36 -0.47
N ALA A 225 -22.02 16.67 0.79
CA ALA A 225 -22.38 18.03 1.21
C ALA A 225 -21.26 19.03 0.87
N LEU A 226 -21.64 20.16 0.28
CA LEU A 226 -20.76 21.27 -0.03
C LEU A 226 -20.81 22.23 1.15
N LYS A 227 -19.68 22.42 1.86
CA LYS A 227 -19.61 23.38 2.96
C LYS A 227 -19.99 24.78 2.45
N SER A 228 -20.89 25.46 3.14
CA SER A 228 -21.25 26.85 2.84
C SER A 228 -20.06 27.75 3.13
N GLY A 229 -19.56 28.44 2.10
CA GLY A 229 -18.39 29.33 2.21
C GLY A 229 -18.60 30.58 3.08
N THR A 230 -19.68 30.67 3.85
CA THR A 230 -20.02 31.82 4.71
C THR A 230 -19.50 31.70 6.15
N GLU A 231 -18.84 30.59 6.52
CA GLU A 231 -18.29 30.39 7.88
C GLU A 231 -16.78 30.64 8.00
N VAL A 232 -16.11 31.17 6.97
CA VAL A 232 -14.64 31.37 6.98
C VAL A 232 -14.30 32.84 6.79
N ALA A 233 -14.61 33.69 7.78
CA ALA A 233 -13.93 34.98 8.07
C ALA A 233 -14.69 35.79 9.14
N SER A 234 -14.76 35.28 10.37
CA SER A 234 -15.18 36.08 11.53
C SER A 234 -14.46 35.61 12.79
N ASP A 235 -13.14 35.53 12.75
CA ASP A 235 -12.24 35.45 13.91
C ASP A 235 -10.99 36.27 13.63
#